data_AF-A0A1B6I7K0-F1
#
_entry.id   AF-A0A1B6I7K0-F1
#
_cell.length_a   1.000
_cell.length_b   1.000
_cell.length_c   1.000
_cell.angle_alpha   90.00
_cell.angle_beta   90.00
_cell.angle_gamma   90.00
#
_symmetry.space_group_name_H-M   'P 1'
#
loop_
_entity.id
_entity.type
_entity.pdbx_description
1 polymer ?
#
loop_
_entity_poly.entity_id
_entity_poly.type
_entity_poly.pdbx_seq_one_letter_code
_entity_poly.pdbx_strand_id
1 'polypeptide(L)'
;RPSPNAKTSNVRLCLANDSGYYLDINLYKEVTDSKTGVIRLESYGAKQGPMHGMPVSTPYLTKDYLQQKRFQAQSQGTTYVYDLPDMFRQMTEKLWKEFIEERPNEAIVKPISVMDCVELVLETGEDDQVSLVEQKRLPGENNVGMVAWKLTLNTPEYPEGRDLILIANDITYLIGSFGPKEDIVFNLASELARKLKIPRIYFAANSGARIGLAEEVKALFKIAWEDSDEPDKGFKYLYLTTEDYTKISALNSVKAILIEDEGEARYKITDIIGKEDGLGVENLRYAGLIAGETSQAYKEIVTISIVSCRAIGIGSYLVRLGQRVIQIDNSHIILTGYSALNKLLGRAVYASNNQLGGTQIMYNNGVTHKTESRDLDGVYTAMKWLSYIPKDKMSPIPVTKPVDPVDREVGFIPTKTPYDPRCMLAGRQNPSNTSQWESGFFDHNS
;
A
#
# COMPACT_ATOMS: atom_id res chain seq x y z
N ARG A 1 42.43 13.95 27.90
CA ARG A 1 42.98 13.63 26.56
C ARG A 1 43.68 12.29 26.66
N PRO A 2 43.36 11.29 25.81
CA PRO A 2 44.10 10.03 25.83
C PRO A 2 45.56 10.26 25.43
N SER A 3 46.48 9.44 25.94
CA SER A 3 47.92 9.56 25.67
C SER A 3 48.22 9.25 24.19
N PRO A 4 49.27 9.85 23.59
CA PRO A 4 49.67 9.57 22.20
C PRO A 4 49.98 8.09 21.89
N ASN A 5 50.23 7.29 22.94
CA ASN A 5 50.54 5.85 22.86
C ASN A 5 49.36 4.95 23.26
N ALA A 6 48.15 5.50 23.39
CA ALA A 6 46.97 4.70 23.69
C ALA A 6 46.67 3.74 22.51
N LYS A 7 46.35 2.47 22.81
CA LYS A 7 45.95 1.49 21.79
C LYS A 7 44.74 2.02 21.02
N THR A 8 44.89 2.17 19.71
CA THR A 8 43.79 2.51 18.80
C THR A 8 43.06 1.24 18.37
N SER A 9 41.76 1.36 18.12
CA SER A 9 40.95 0.29 17.52
C SER A 9 40.17 0.84 16.35
N ASN A 10 40.13 0.10 15.24
CA ASN A 10 39.28 0.45 14.12
C ASN A 10 37.83 0.09 14.46
N VAL A 11 36.95 1.04 14.19
CA VAL A 11 35.51 0.90 14.34
C VAL A 11 34.87 1.16 12.99
N ARG A 12 33.99 0.26 12.55
CA ARG A 12 33.25 0.37 11.30
C ARG A 12 31.78 0.61 11.64
N LEU A 13 31.26 1.77 11.23
CA LEU A 13 29.84 2.11 11.30
C LEU A 13 29.19 1.78 9.95
N CYS A 14 28.20 0.89 9.97
CA CYS A 14 27.45 0.49 8.80
C CYS A 14 26.00 0.94 8.95
N LEU A 15 25.57 1.79 8.02
CA LEU A 15 24.22 2.32 7.94
C LEU A 15 23.53 1.66 6.74
N ALA A 16 22.41 0.98 6.97
CA ALA A 16 21.61 0.34 5.92
C ALA A 16 20.16 0.83 6.03
N ASN A 17 19.55 1.23 4.92
CA ASN A 17 18.14 1.59 4.85
C ASN A 17 17.49 0.81 3.70
N ASP A 18 17.47 -0.52 3.83
CA ASP A 18 17.01 -1.41 2.77
C ASP A 18 15.53 -1.20 2.46
N SER A 19 14.70 -0.99 3.49
CA SER A 19 13.25 -0.83 3.37
C SER A 19 12.83 0.60 2.95
N GLY A 20 13.73 1.58 3.04
CA GLY A 20 13.47 2.98 2.67
C GLY A 20 12.85 3.83 3.79
N TYR A 21 12.22 3.21 4.79
CA TYR A 21 11.57 3.88 5.92
C TYR A 21 12.26 3.63 7.28
N TYR A 22 13.26 2.76 7.36
CA TYR A 22 13.95 2.39 8.61
C TYR A 22 15.46 2.27 8.42
N LEU A 23 16.23 2.96 9.27
CA LEU A 23 17.69 2.98 9.22
C LEU A 23 18.28 1.98 10.23
N ASP A 24 18.83 0.89 9.73
CA ASP A 24 19.65 -0.03 10.49
C ASP A 24 21.05 0.55 10.73
N ILE A 25 21.41 0.66 12.01
CA ILE A 25 22.71 1.14 12.46
C ILE A 25 23.44 -0.02 13.11
N ASN A 26 24.46 -0.53 12.42
CA ASN A 26 25.32 -1.60 12.92
C ASN A 26 26.74 -1.08 13.14
N LEU A 27 27.22 -1.21 14.37
CA LEU A 27 28.58 -0.81 14.74
C LEU A 27 29.44 -2.06 14.93
N TYR A 28 30.61 -2.08 14.31
CA TYR A 28 31.56 -3.19 14.40
C TYR A 28 32.93 -2.70 14.83
N LYS A 29 33.68 -3.58 15.52
CA LYS A 29 35.10 -3.44 15.80
C LYS A 29 35.87 -4.41 14.92
N GLU A 30 36.98 -3.97 14.34
CA GLU A 30 37.86 -4.87 13.60
C GLU A 30 38.78 -5.61 14.60
N VAL A 31 38.73 -6.95 14.57
CA VAL A 31 39.49 -7.81 15.48
C VAL A 31 40.23 -8.86 14.67
N THR A 32 41.54 -8.93 14.88
CA THR A 32 42.40 -9.94 14.24
C THR A 32 42.21 -11.28 14.95
N ASP A 33 41.80 -12.30 14.20
CA ASP A 33 41.75 -13.67 14.69
C ASP A 33 43.18 -14.19 14.93
N SER A 34 43.48 -14.57 16.17
CA SER A 34 44.82 -15.00 16.60
C SER A 34 45.29 -16.30 15.97
N LYS A 35 44.38 -17.13 15.42
CA LYS A 35 44.71 -18.42 14.78
C LYS A 35 44.89 -18.29 13.29
N THR A 36 44.10 -17.44 12.64
CA THR A 36 44.07 -17.33 11.17
C THR A 36 44.75 -16.08 10.63
N GLY A 37 45.01 -15.08 11.48
CA GLY A 37 45.57 -13.78 11.08
C GLY A 37 44.58 -12.88 10.31
N VAL A 38 43.35 -13.37 10.06
CA VAL A 38 42.31 -12.66 9.32
C VAL A 38 41.64 -11.63 10.23
N ILE A 39 41.50 -10.40 9.74
CA ILE A 39 40.75 -9.34 10.43
C ILE A 39 39.26 -9.56 10.19
N ARG A 40 38.49 -9.68 11.26
CA ARG A 40 37.04 -9.91 11.24
C ARG A 40 36.28 -8.76 11.90
N LEU A 41 35.00 -8.64 11.56
CA LEU A 41 34.08 -7.67 12.14
C LEU A 41 33.40 -8.27 13.37
N GLU A 42 33.63 -7.71 14.55
CA GLU A 42 32.93 -8.06 15.78
C GLU A 42 31.87 -7.01 16.10
N SER A 43 30.64 -7.40 16.43
CA SER A 43 29.54 -6.46 16.64
C SER A 43 29.74 -5.74 17.97
N TYR A 44 29.41 -4.46 18.03
CA TYR A 44 29.50 -3.68 19.25
C TYR A 44 28.24 -3.86 20.10
N GLY A 45 28.38 -4.43 21.29
CA GLY A 45 27.27 -4.68 22.23
C GLY A 45 26.62 -6.06 22.08
N ALA A 46 25.45 -6.25 22.69
CA ALA A 46 24.77 -7.54 22.75
C ALA A 46 24.07 -7.95 21.44
N LYS A 47 23.71 -6.97 20.58
CA LYS A 47 23.04 -7.22 19.30
C LYS A 47 24.09 -7.57 18.25
N GLN A 48 24.03 -8.78 17.70
CA GLN A 48 24.88 -9.18 16.58
C GLN A 48 24.30 -8.62 15.27
N GLY A 49 25.09 -7.81 14.57
CA GLY A 49 24.74 -7.31 13.25
C GLY A 49 25.02 -8.33 12.14
N PRO A 50 24.50 -8.13 10.92
CA PRO A 50 24.56 -9.09 9.81
C PRO A 50 25.99 -9.45 9.37
N MET A 51 26.97 -8.58 9.61
CA MET A 51 28.37 -8.83 9.24
C MET A 51 29.21 -9.37 10.41
N HIS A 52 28.59 -9.75 11.53
CA HIS A 52 29.30 -10.32 12.67
C HIS A 52 30.09 -11.58 12.28
N GLY A 53 31.37 -11.60 12.64
CA GLY A 53 32.28 -12.71 12.35
C GLY A 53 32.81 -12.75 10.91
N MET A 54 32.32 -11.90 10.01
CA MET A 54 32.78 -11.87 8.63
C MET A 54 34.17 -11.20 8.50
N PRO A 55 35.03 -11.66 7.57
CA PRO A 55 36.25 -10.96 7.21
C PRO A 55 35.98 -9.53 6.73
N VAL A 56 36.90 -8.60 7.01
CA VAL A 56 36.79 -7.21 6.52
C VAL A 56 36.84 -7.11 4.99
N SER A 57 37.35 -8.14 4.32
CA SER A 57 37.48 -8.26 2.87
C SER A 57 36.25 -8.89 2.19
N THR A 58 35.18 -9.20 2.94
CA THR A 58 33.95 -9.76 2.36
C THR A 58 33.38 -8.78 1.33
N PRO A 59 33.19 -9.20 0.06
CA PRO A 59 32.62 -8.33 -0.96
C PRO A 59 31.16 -8.02 -0.65
N TYR A 60 30.69 -6.84 -1.06
CA TYR A 60 29.28 -6.50 -0.98
C TYR A 60 28.46 -7.43 -1.89
N LEU A 61 27.35 -7.93 -1.36
CA LEU A 61 26.40 -8.72 -2.13
C LEU A 61 25.74 -7.85 -3.21
N THR A 62 25.47 -8.45 -4.36
CA THR A 62 24.64 -7.84 -5.40
C THR A 62 23.19 -7.76 -4.92
N LYS A 63 22.42 -6.80 -5.45
CA LYS A 63 21.00 -6.64 -5.10
C LYS A 63 20.24 -7.94 -5.29
N ASP A 64 19.61 -8.42 -4.23
CA ASP A 64 18.69 -9.56 -4.33
C ASP A 64 17.38 -9.16 -5.03
N TYR A 65 16.56 -10.16 -5.36
CA TYR A 65 15.28 -9.96 -6.03
C TYR A 65 14.36 -8.99 -5.26
N LEU A 66 14.36 -9.04 -3.93
CA LEU A 66 13.53 -8.16 -3.10
C LEU A 66 14.03 -6.73 -3.08
N GLN A 67 15.34 -6.50 -3.05
CA GLN A 67 15.92 -5.16 -3.16
C GLN A 67 15.63 -4.53 -4.52
N GLN A 68 15.54 -5.31 -5.60
CA GLN A 68 15.10 -4.79 -6.91
C GLN A 68 13.63 -4.34 -6.84
N LYS A 69 12.77 -5.13 -6.22
CA LYS A 69 11.35 -4.81 -6.02
C LYS A 69 11.16 -3.58 -5.11
N ARG A 70 11.90 -3.50 -4.00
CA ARG A 70 11.95 -2.31 -3.14
C ARG A 70 12.40 -1.07 -3.88
N PHE A 71 13.45 -1.18 -4.67
CA PHE A 71 13.93 -0.07 -5.50
C PHE A 71 12.86 0.39 -6.50
N GLN A 72 12.14 -0.54 -7.14
CA GLN A 72 11.04 -0.20 -8.05
C GLN A 72 9.91 0.55 -7.32
N ALA A 73 9.49 0.08 -6.15
CA ALA A 73 8.47 0.74 -5.33
C ALA A 73 8.92 2.15 -4.88
N GLN A 74 10.15 2.27 -4.37
CA GLN A 74 10.74 3.54 -3.92
C GLN A 74 10.88 4.54 -5.08
N SER A 75 11.23 4.06 -6.28
CA SER A 75 11.32 4.91 -7.47
C SER A 75 9.97 5.53 -7.87
N GLN A 76 8.86 4.90 -7.45
CA GLN A 76 7.49 5.40 -7.62
C GLN A 76 7.01 6.19 -6.40
N GLY A 77 7.81 6.33 -5.34
CA GLY A 77 7.47 7.08 -4.14
C GLY A 77 6.57 6.32 -3.15
N THR A 78 6.66 4.99 -3.09
CA THR A 78 5.94 4.15 -2.10
C THR A 78 6.85 3.11 -1.48
N THR A 79 6.44 2.61 -0.32
CA THR A 79 7.02 1.42 0.29
C THR A 79 6.64 0.16 -0.49
N TYR A 80 7.51 -0.85 -0.49
CA TYR A 80 7.22 -2.14 -1.09
C TYR A 80 6.20 -2.92 -0.26
N VAL A 81 5.29 -3.62 -0.93
CA VAL A 81 4.09 -4.21 -0.32
C VAL A 81 4.39 -5.18 0.82
N TYR A 82 5.46 -5.98 0.72
CA TYR A 82 5.85 -6.95 1.75
C TYR A 82 6.56 -6.33 2.96
N ASP A 83 6.93 -5.05 2.89
CA ASP A 83 7.46 -4.33 4.04
C ASP A 83 6.32 -3.72 4.89
N LEU A 84 5.07 -3.70 4.40
CA LEU A 84 3.93 -3.13 5.13
C LEU A 84 3.65 -3.82 6.48
N PRO A 85 3.62 -5.16 6.61
CA PRO A 85 3.42 -5.79 7.92
C PRO A 85 4.47 -5.35 8.96
N ASP A 86 5.72 -5.19 8.53
CA ASP A 86 6.81 -4.72 9.38
C ASP A 86 6.55 -3.29 9.89
N MET A 87 6.01 -2.41 9.04
CA MET A 87 5.59 -1.07 9.45
C MET A 87 4.48 -1.10 10.51
N PHE A 88 3.48 -1.98 10.37
CA PHE A 88 2.45 -2.18 11.39
C PHE A 88 3.04 -2.66 12.73
N ARG A 89 4.02 -3.58 12.69
CA ARG A 89 4.76 -4.01 13.88
C ARG A 89 5.45 -2.82 14.56
N GLN A 90 6.24 -2.05 13.83
CA GLN A 90 6.98 -0.90 14.36
C GLN A 90 6.05 0.17 14.94
N MET A 91 4.92 0.46 14.28
CA MET A 91 3.96 1.44 14.80
C MET A 91 3.21 0.93 16.03
N THR A 92 2.98 -0.37 16.14
CA THR A 92 2.45 -0.97 17.38
C THR A 92 3.46 -0.84 18.53
N GLU A 93 4.75 -1.07 18.28
CA GLU A 93 5.80 -0.83 19.29
C GLU A 93 5.88 0.63 19.73
N LYS A 94 5.74 1.56 18.78
CA LYS A 94 5.69 3.00 19.05
C LYS A 94 4.50 3.37 19.94
N LEU A 95 3.31 2.85 19.65
CA LEU A 95 2.11 3.07 20.48
C LEU A 95 2.29 2.56 21.91
N TRP A 96 2.89 1.38 22.09
CA TRP A 96 3.23 0.89 23.43
C TRP A 96 4.21 1.79 24.16
N LYS A 97 5.24 2.28 23.47
CA LYS A 97 6.22 3.19 24.05
C LYS A 97 5.54 4.47 24.56
N GLU A 98 4.73 5.10 23.72
CA GLU A 98 3.97 6.31 24.09
C GLU A 98 3.02 6.04 25.26
N PHE A 99 2.28 4.92 25.22
CA PHE A 99 1.35 4.53 26.28
C PHE A 99 2.03 4.35 27.66
N ILE A 100 3.24 3.78 27.68
CA ILE A 100 4.05 3.60 28.89
C ILE A 100 4.64 4.94 29.37
N GLU A 101 5.15 5.76 28.46
CA GLU A 101 5.73 7.08 28.79
C GLU A 101 4.68 8.02 29.40
N GLU A 102 3.42 7.94 28.96
CA GLU A 102 2.29 8.67 29.54
C GLU A 102 1.91 8.19 30.96
N ARG A 103 2.35 6.99 31.37
CA ARG A 103 1.94 6.32 32.61
C ARG A 103 3.15 5.86 33.44
N PRO A 104 4.04 6.78 33.87
CA PRO A 104 5.31 6.43 34.52
C PRO A 104 5.14 5.72 35.87
N ASN A 105 3.98 5.87 36.50
CA ASN A 105 3.67 5.28 37.81
C ASN A 105 2.93 3.94 37.72
N GLU A 106 2.63 3.44 36.51
CA GLU A 106 1.96 2.17 36.31
C GLU A 106 2.95 1.09 35.86
N ALA A 107 2.87 -0.09 36.47
CA ALA A 107 3.70 -1.23 36.09
C ALA A 107 3.12 -1.93 34.84
N ILE A 108 3.23 -1.27 33.69
CA ILE A 108 2.75 -1.77 32.39
C ILE A 108 3.81 -2.66 31.76
N VAL A 109 3.42 -3.88 31.40
CA VAL A 109 4.29 -4.84 30.71
C VAL A 109 3.89 -4.94 29.25
N LYS A 110 4.77 -4.51 28.34
CA LYS A 110 4.59 -4.70 26.90
C LYS A 110 4.65 -6.20 26.56
N PRO A 111 3.75 -6.73 25.71
CA PRO A 111 3.87 -8.09 25.17
C PRO A 111 5.23 -8.33 24.48
N ILE A 112 5.75 -9.56 24.59
CA ILE A 112 7.02 -9.96 23.94
C ILE A 112 6.89 -9.88 22.42
N SER A 113 5.80 -10.42 21.88
CA SER A 113 5.39 -10.22 20.48
C SER A 113 4.24 -9.23 20.43
N VAL A 114 4.39 -8.18 19.63
CA VAL A 114 3.35 -7.15 19.44
C VAL A 114 2.47 -7.43 18.21
N MET A 115 2.85 -8.40 17.37
CA MET A 115 2.12 -8.71 16.14
C MET A 115 2.37 -10.15 15.70
N ASP A 116 1.30 -10.79 15.25
CA ASP A 116 1.33 -11.96 14.38
C ASP A 116 0.74 -11.61 13.00
N CYS A 117 1.23 -12.26 11.96
CA CYS A 117 0.85 -11.98 10.57
C CYS A 117 0.82 -13.27 9.76
N VAL A 118 -0.24 -13.46 8.98
CA VAL A 118 -0.36 -14.55 8.00
C VAL A 118 -0.89 -14.02 6.68
N GLU A 119 -0.25 -14.42 5.58
CA GLU A 119 -0.66 -14.01 4.23
C GLU A 119 -1.88 -14.82 3.80
N LEU A 120 -2.80 -14.17 3.10
CA LEU A 120 -3.99 -14.76 2.51
C LEU A 120 -3.76 -14.92 1.00
N VAL A 121 -3.58 -16.16 0.57
CA VAL A 121 -3.18 -16.49 -0.80
C VAL A 121 -4.35 -17.07 -1.57
N LEU A 122 -4.49 -16.65 -2.82
CA LEU A 122 -5.50 -17.14 -3.74
C LEU A 122 -5.17 -18.58 -4.16
N GLU A 123 -6.06 -19.51 -3.85
CA GLU A 123 -5.99 -20.89 -4.31
C GLU A 123 -7.24 -21.26 -5.11
N THR A 124 -7.05 -22.12 -6.10
CA THR A 124 -8.11 -22.72 -6.90
C THR A 124 -8.20 -24.19 -6.51
N GLY A 125 -9.33 -24.59 -5.93
CA GLY A 125 -9.59 -25.97 -5.54
C GLY A 125 -9.87 -26.87 -6.75
N GLU A 126 -10.07 -28.16 -6.49
CA GLU A 126 -10.31 -29.18 -7.53
C GLU A 126 -11.59 -28.93 -8.34
N ASP A 127 -12.58 -28.25 -7.76
CA ASP A 127 -13.86 -27.89 -8.40
C ASP A 127 -13.84 -26.52 -9.12
N ASP A 128 -12.67 -25.98 -9.45
CA ASP A 128 -12.48 -24.60 -9.95
C ASP A 128 -12.97 -23.49 -9.00
N GLN A 129 -13.30 -23.83 -7.75
CA GLN A 129 -13.67 -22.84 -6.74
C GLN A 129 -12.44 -22.09 -6.24
N VAL A 130 -12.53 -20.77 -6.28
CA VAL A 130 -11.45 -19.88 -5.84
C VAL A 130 -11.70 -19.43 -4.40
N SER A 131 -10.68 -19.55 -3.55
CA SER A 131 -10.75 -19.13 -2.14
C SER A 131 -9.43 -18.54 -1.66
N LEU A 132 -9.44 -17.90 -0.48
CA LEU A 132 -8.22 -17.46 0.20
C LEU A 132 -7.85 -18.46 1.28
N VAL A 133 -6.59 -18.89 1.29
CA VAL A 133 -6.01 -19.74 2.33
C VAL A 133 -4.91 -19.00 3.08
N GLU A 134 -4.78 -19.32 4.36
CA GLU A 134 -3.69 -18.82 5.19
C GLU A 134 -2.39 -19.57 4.84
N GLN A 135 -1.38 -18.85 4.33
CA GLN A 135 -0.12 -19.45 3.93
C GLN A 135 1.08 -18.68 4.51
N LYS A 136 2.11 -19.42 4.91
CA LYS A 136 3.43 -18.87 5.23
C LYS A 136 4.36 -19.13 4.04
N ARG A 137 4.54 -18.11 3.20
CA ARG A 137 5.46 -18.16 2.04
C ARG A 137 6.50 -17.05 2.14
N LEU A 138 7.52 -17.09 1.27
CA LEU A 138 8.56 -16.06 1.31
C LEU A 138 8.01 -14.74 0.73
N PRO A 139 8.42 -13.59 1.27
CA PRO A 139 8.10 -12.29 0.69
C PRO A 139 8.43 -12.24 -0.81
N GLY A 140 7.56 -11.61 -1.60
CA GLY A 140 7.75 -11.41 -3.04
C GLY A 140 7.42 -12.62 -3.94
N GLU A 141 6.89 -13.71 -3.38
CA GLU A 141 6.39 -14.87 -4.12
C GLU A 141 4.94 -14.69 -4.64
N ASN A 142 4.38 -13.47 -4.57
CA ASN A 142 3.06 -13.19 -5.13
C ASN A 142 3.04 -13.39 -6.65
N ASN A 143 2.06 -14.17 -7.10
CA ASN A 143 1.72 -14.40 -8.50
C ASN A 143 0.52 -13.55 -8.96
N VAL A 144 0.06 -12.63 -8.12
CA VAL A 144 -1.06 -11.70 -8.34
C VAL A 144 -0.61 -10.31 -7.85
N GLY A 145 -1.02 -9.25 -8.53
CA GLY A 145 -0.68 -7.85 -8.20
C GLY A 145 -1.42 -7.27 -6.98
N MET A 146 -2.03 -8.13 -6.17
CA MET A 146 -2.76 -7.79 -4.94
C MET A 146 -2.36 -8.79 -3.87
N VAL A 147 -2.03 -8.28 -2.68
CA VAL A 147 -1.63 -9.09 -1.53
C VAL A 147 -2.53 -8.75 -0.35
N ALA A 148 -2.88 -9.75 0.46
CA ALA A 148 -3.67 -9.56 1.66
C ALA A 148 -3.07 -10.34 2.84
N TRP A 149 -3.27 -9.81 4.04
CA TRP A 149 -2.85 -10.44 5.28
C TRP A 149 -3.95 -10.35 6.32
N LYS A 150 -4.02 -11.37 7.17
CA LYS A 150 -4.64 -11.27 8.48
C LYS A 150 -3.54 -10.89 9.48
N LEU A 151 -3.70 -9.74 10.13
CA LEU A 151 -2.81 -9.28 11.19
C LEU A 151 -3.51 -9.42 12.54
N THR A 152 -2.81 -9.92 13.54
CA THR A 152 -3.21 -9.88 14.95
C THR A 152 -2.25 -8.95 15.66
N LEU A 153 -2.75 -7.82 16.16
CA LEU A 153 -1.95 -6.75 16.77
C LEU A 153 -2.24 -6.67 18.26
N ASN A 154 -1.23 -6.82 19.10
CA ASN A 154 -1.35 -6.66 20.54
C ASN A 154 -1.14 -5.18 20.85
N THR A 155 -2.22 -4.41 20.96
CA THR A 155 -2.18 -2.95 21.16
C THR A 155 -2.40 -2.60 22.63
N PRO A 156 -2.08 -1.38 23.09
CA PRO A 156 -2.32 -0.97 24.48
C PRO A 156 -3.78 -1.14 24.93
N GLU A 157 -4.73 -0.85 24.06
CA GLU A 157 -6.17 -0.98 24.34
C GLU A 157 -6.70 -2.42 24.22
N TYR A 158 -5.97 -3.30 23.52
CA TYR A 158 -6.27 -4.75 23.43
C TYR A 158 -4.96 -5.56 23.57
N PRO A 159 -4.41 -5.71 24.80
CA PRO A 159 -3.13 -6.38 24.99
C PRO A 159 -3.13 -7.87 24.61
N GLU A 160 -4.30 -8.50 24.62
CA GLU A 160 -4.52 -9.89 24.18
C GLU A 160 -4.62 -10.03 22.66
N GLY A 161 -4.67 -8.93 21.92
CA GLY A 161 -4.74 -8.91 20.46
C GLY A 161 -6.06 -8.38 19.91
N ARG A 162 -5.93 -7.70 18.76
CA ARG A 162 -7.03 -7.35 17.85
C ARG A 162 -6.68 -7.79 16.43
N ASP A 163 -7.65 -8.36 15.74
CA ASP A 163 -7.48 -8.78 14.35
C ASP A 163 -7.86 -7.67 13.37
N LEU A 164 -7.18 -7.61 12.22
CA LEU A 164 -7.61 -6.83 11.06
C LEU A 164 -7.17 -7.51 9.75
N ILE A 165 -7.85 -7.17 8.67
CA ILE A 165 -7.44 -7.56 7.31
C ILE A 165 -6.74 -6.37 6.64
N LEU A 166 -5.49 -6.57 6.23
CA LEU A 166 -4.72 -5.64 5.42
C LEU A 166 -4.75 -6.10 3.96
N ILE A 167 -5.12 -5.23 3.04
CA ILE A 167 -5.11 -5.47 1.59
C ILE A 167 -4.24 -4.41 0.93
N ALA A 168 -3.37 -4.78 -0.01
CA ALA A 168 -2.47 -3.85 -0.66
C ALA A 168 -2.18 -4.25 -2.11
N ASN A 169 -2.11 -3.25 -2.99
CA ASN A 169 -1.61 -3.45 -4.35
C ASN A 169 -0.09 -3.64 -4.33
N ASP A 170 0.42 -4.54 -5.18
CA ASP A 170 1.83 -4.58 -5.52
C ASP A 170 2.10 -3.71 -6.75
N ILE A 171 2.57 -2.47 -6.54
CA ILE A 171 2.92 -1.55 -7.63
C ILE A 171 4.02 -2.10 -8.56
N THR A 172 4.82 -3.07 -8.07
CA THR A 172 5.92 -3.68 -8.83
C THR A 172 5.46 -4.83 -9.73
N TYR A 173 4.19 -5.22 -9.61
CA TYR A 173 3.54 -6.24 -10.44
C TYR A 173 2.55 -5.55 -11.37
N LEU A 174 2.87 -5.49 -12.67
CA LEU A 174 2.04 -4.85 -13.70
C LEU A 174 1.50 -3.48 -13.26
N ILE A 175 2.40 -2.64 -12.73
CA ILE A 175 2.13 -1.27 -12.23
C ILE A 175 0.96 -1.18 -11.22
N GLY A 176 0.71 -2.25 -10.46
CA GLY A 176 -0.40 -2.35 -9.51
C GLY A 176 -1.78 -2.25 -10.18
N SER A 177 -1.91 -2.72 -11.42
CA SER A 177 -3.19 -2.72 -12.14
C SER A 177 -4.15 -3.77 -11.58
N PHE A 178 -5.44 -3.45 -11.58
CA PHE A 178 -6.52 -4.35 -11.18
C PHE A 178 -6.94 -5.22 -12.36
N GLY A 179 -6.50 -6.47 -12.37
CA GLY A 179 -7.05 -7.52 -13.23
C GLY A 179 -7.99 -8.44 -12.44
N PRO A 180 -8.54 -9.49 -13.08
CA PRO A 180 -9.58 -10.32 -12.47
C PRO A 180 -9.09 -11.01 -11.20
N LYS A 181 -7.85 -11.53 -11.20
CA LYS A 181 -7.26 -12.18 -10.03
C LYS A 181 -7.03 -11.21 -8.88
N GLU A 182 -6.56 -10.00 -9.18
CA GLU A 182 -6.35 -8.95 -8.17
C GLU A 182 -7.67 -8.55 -7.51
N ASP A 183 -8.72 -8.38 -8.31
CA ASP A 183 -10.06 -8.04 -7.83
C ASP A 183 -10.66 -9.17 -7.00
N ILE A 184 -10.45 -10.44 -7.37
CA ILE A 184 -10.91 -11.59 -6.58
C ILE A 184 -10.21 -11.64 -5.22
N VAL A 185 -8.88 -11.44 -5.16
CA VAL A 185 -8.14 -11.36 -3.88
C VAL A 185 -8.72 -10.26 -2.99
N PHE A 186 -8.92 -9.08 -3.56
CA PHE A 186 -9.50 -7.95 -2.83
C PHE A 186 -10.91 -8.27 -2.31
N ASN A 187 -11.77 -8.84 -3.15
CA ASN A 187 -13.15 -9.19 -2.80
C ASN A 187 -13.18 -10.20 -1.65
N LEU A 188 -12.49 -11.33 -1.81
CA LEU A 188 -12.50 -12.41 -0.82
C LEU A 188 -11.89 -11.96 0.52
N ALA A 189 -10.84 -11.12 0.50
CA ALA A 189 -10.25 -10.57 1.72
C ALA A 189 -11.21 -9.59 2.42
N SER A 190 -11.95 -8.78 1.65
CA SER A 190 -12.98 -7.88 2.19
C SER A 190 -14.17 -8.66 2.77
N GLU A 191 -14.64 -9.70 2.09
CA GLU A 191 -15.68 -10.60 2.59
C GLU A 191 -15.25 -11.32 3.86
N LEU A 192 -14.00 -11.76 3.94
CA LEU A 192 -13.43 -12.36 5.16
C LEU A 192 -13.45 -11.36 6.31
N ALA A 193 -13.02 -10.11 6.10
CA ALA A 193 -13.09 -9.05 7.11
C ALA A 193 -14.53 -8.84 7.61
N ARG A 194 -15.50 -8.80 6.69
CA ARG A 194 -16.93 -8.70 7.03
C ARG A 194 -17.47 -9.92 7.75
N LYS A 195 -17.04 -11.12 7.38
CA LYS A 195 -17.45 -12.38 8.03
C LYS A 195 -16.95 -12.41 9.48
N LEU A 196 -15.70 -12.02 9.69
CA LEU A 196 -15.07 -11.93 11.01
C LEU A 196 -15.50 -10.69 11.80
N LYS A 197 -16.19 -9.73 11.16
CA LYS A 197 -16.62 -8.44 11.73
C LYS A 197 -15.47 -7.58 12.27
N ILE A 198 -14.28 -7.74 11.69
CA ILE A 198 -13.06 -7.02 12.05
C ILE A 198 -12.76 -5.88 11.06
N PRO A 199 -11.95 -4.89 11.44
CA PRO A 199 -11.54 -3.80 10.56
C PRO A 199 -10.81 -4.28 9.30
N ARG A 200 -10.96 -3.52 8.22
CA ARG A 200 -10.24 -3.69 6.95
C ARG A 200 -9.46 -2.43 6.62
N ILE A 201 -8.14 -2.56 6.42
CA ILE A 201 -7.27 -1.49 5.93
C ILE A 201 -6.88 -1.81 4.49
N TYR A 202 -7.05 -0.82 3.61
CA TYR A 202 -6.60 -0.89 2.22
C TYR A 202 -5.43 0.08 1.97
N PHE A 203 -4.29 -0.43 1.54
CA PHE A 203 -3.12 0.36 1.18
C PHE A 203 -3.05 0.51 -0.35
N ALA A 204 -3.35 1.72 -0.83
CA ALA A 204 -3.56 2.00 -2.25
C ALA A 204 -2.27 2.51 -2.93
N ALA A 205 -1.79 1.72 -3.89
CA ALA A 205 -0.74 2.09 -4.84
C ALA A 205 -1.00 1.38 -6.19
N ASN A 206 -1.82 1.98 -7.05
CA ASN A 206 -2.36 1.30 -8.24
C ASN A 206 -2.43 2.19 -9.49
N SER A 207 -2.77 1.58 -10.62
CA SER A 207 -2.96 2.27 -11.91
C SER A 207 -4.38 2.14 -12.46
N GLY A 208 -5.33 1.68 -11.65
CA GLY A 208 -6.71 1.39 -12.07
C GLY A 208 -6.84 0.03 -12.75
N ALA A 209 -7.93 -0.16 -13.48
CA ALA A 209 -8.20 -1.42 -14.19
C ALA A 209 -7.08 -1.72 -15.19
N ARG A 210 -6.70 -2.98 -15.30
CA ARG A 210 -5.74 -3.45 -16.30
C ARG A 210 -6.30 -3.18 -17.69
N ILE A 211 -5.40 -2.80 -18.59
CA ILE A 211 -5.72 -2.58 -20.00
C ILE A 211 -4.72 -3.40 -20.80
N GLY A 212 -5.20 -4.10 -21.81
CA GLY A 212 -4.36 -4.86 -22.72
C GLY A 212 -4.95 -4.90 -24.12
N LEU A 213 -4.16 -5.37 -25.08
CA LEU A 213 -4.58 -5.67 -26.44
C LEU A 213 -4.16 -7.12 -26.74
N ALA A 214 -4.89 -7.78 -27.64
CA ALA A 214 -4.56 -9.13 -28.08
C ALA A 214 -3.29 -9.13 -28.96
N GLU A 215 -2.13 -9.37 -28.34
CA GLU A 215 -0.83 -9.28 -29.03
C GLU A 215 -0.70 -10.35 -30.13
N GLU A 216 -1.32 -11.52 -29.98
CA GLU A 216 -1.36 -12.55 -31.02
C GLU A 216 -2.13 -12.12 -32.27
N VAL A 217 -3.14 -11.25 -32.12
CA VAL A 217 -3.90 -10.69 -33.25
C VAL A 217 -3.14 -9.54 -33.88
N LYS A 218 -2.56 -8.67 -33.04
CA LYS A 218 -1.74 -7.52 -33.45
C LYS A 218 -0.53 -7.93 -34.30
N ALA A 219 0.05 -9.11 -34.04
CA ALA A 219 1.17 -9.63 -34.82
C ALA A 219 0.77 -10.13 -36.23
N LEU A 220 -0.51 -10.38 -36.49
CA LEU A 220 -0.96 -11.10 -37.68
C LEU A 220 -1.92 -10.30 -38.58
N PHE A 221 -2.67 -9.35 -38.04
CA PHE A 221 -3.70 -8.66 -38.82
C PHE A 221 -3.11 -7.93 -40.04
N LYS A 222 -3.92 -7.87 -41.09
CA LYS A 222 -3.67 -7.15 -42.34
C LYS A 222 -4.68 -6.02 -42.47
N ILE A 223 -4.31 -5.02 -43.25
CA ILE A 223 -5.13 -3.85 -43.54
C ILE A 223 -5.57 -3.93 -44.99
N ALA A 224 -6.88 -3.92 -45.24
CA ALA A 224 -7.42 -3.76 -46.58
C ALA A 224 -7.50 -2.26 -46.87
N TRP A 225 -6.52 -1.71 -47.59
CA TRP A 225 -6.48 -0.28 -47.94
C TRP A 225 -7.55 0.08 -48.98
N GLU A 226 -7.92 1.36 -49.04
CA GLU A 226 -8.71 1.86 -50.18
C GLU A 226 -7.91 1.78 -51.48
N ASP A 227 -6.61 2.08 -51.37
CA ASP A 227 -5.61 2.02 -52.43
C ASP A 227 -4.30 1.54 -51.81
N SER A 228 -3.76 0.39 -52.26
CA SER A 228 -2.55 -0.20 -51.70
C SER A 228 -1.30 0.65 -51.95
N ASP A 229 -1.30 1.45 -53.02
CA ASP A 229 -0.18 2.32 -53.37
C ASP A 229 -0.25 3.68 -52.65
N GLU A 230 -1.42 4.05 -52.11
CA GLU A 230 -1.65 5.32 -51.39
C GLU A 230 -2.38 5.10 -50.03
N PRO A 231 -1.71 4.57 -49.00
CA PRO A 231 -2.33 4.26 -47.70
C PRO A 231 -3.01 5.45 -46.97
N ASP A 232 -2.58 6.68 -47.27
CA ASP A 232 -3.15 7.91 -46.69
C ASP A 232 -4.61 8.16 -47.11
N LYS A 233 -5.10 7.49 -48.16
CA LYS A 233 -6.52 7.49 -48.55
C LYS A 233 -7.42 6.78 -47.53
N GLY A 234 -6.83 6.04 -46.59
CA GLY A 234 -7.56 5.30 -45.57
C GLY A 234 -7.72 3.81 -45.90
N PHE A 235 -8.46 3.11 -45.05
CA PHE A 235 -8.63 1.66 -45.13
C PHE A 235 -10.10 1.25 -45.02
N LYS A 236 -10.44 0.13 -45.67
CA LYS A 236 -11.77 -0.49 -45.70
C LYS A 236 -12.05 -1.28 -44.43
N TYR A 237 -11.12 -2.16 -44.02
CA TYR A 237 -11.24 -3.04 -42.85
C TYR A 237 -9.92 -3.72 -42.47
N LEU A 238 -9.94 -4.39 -41.32
CA LEU A 238 -8.86 -5.29 -40.86
C LEU A 238 -9.24 -6.74 -41.12
N TYR A 239 -8.28 -7.56 -41.52
CA TYR A 239 -8.53 -8.97 -41.84
C TYR A 239 -7.34 -9.86 -41.49
N LEU A 240 -7.55 -11.17 -41.54
CA LEU A 240 -6.52 -12.19 -41.49
C LEU A 240 -6.53 -12.98 -42.81
N THR A 241 -5.36 -13.42 -43.25
CA THR A 241 -5.26 -14.40 -44.33
C THR A 241 -5.81 -15.74 -43.85
N THR A 242 -6.12 -16.66 -44.77
CA THR A 242 -6.57 -18.01 -44.40
C THR A 242 -5.51 -18.74 -43.55
N GLU A 243 -4.23 -18.54 -43.86
CA GLU A 243 -3.12 -19.11 -43.09
C GLU A 243 -3.06 -18.53 -41.67
N ASP A 244 -3.11 -17.20 -41.54
CA ASP A 244 -2.99 -16.53 -40.24
C ASP A 244 -4.21 -16.75 -39.34
N TYR A 245 -5.42 -16.80 -39.92
CA TYR A 245 -6.62 -17.18 -39.19
C TYR A 245 -6.51 -18.60 -38.63
N THR A 246 -5.97 -19.54 -39.41
CA THR A 246 -5.78 -20.93 -38.97
C THR A 246 -4.80 -21.04 -37.79
N LYS A 247 -3.80 -20.15 -37.69
CA LYS A 247 -2.84 -20.13 -36.57
C LYS A 247 -3.48 -19.78 -35.22
N ILE A 248 -4.52 -18.95 -35.21
CA ILE A 248 -5.14 -18.43 -33.97
C ILE A 248 -6.58 -18.88 -33.75
N SER A 249 -7.18 -19.61 -34.68
CA SER A 249 -8.58 -20.05 -34.59
C SER A 249 -8.83 -20.92 -33.34
N ALA A 250 -7.88 -21.78 -32.97
CA ALA A 250 -7.96 -22.63 -31.78
C ALA A 250 -7.90 -21.85 -30.46
N LEU A 251 -7.40 -20.60 -30.48
CA LEU A 251 -7.29 -19.75 -29.29
C LEU A 251 -8.58 -18.98 -28.99
N ASN A 252 -9.56 -19.01 -29.90
CA ASN A 252 -10.77 -18.18 -29.85
C ASN A 252 -10.48 -16.67 -29.70
N SER A 253 -9.32 -16.20 -30.18
CA SER A 253 -8.89 -14.81 -30.03
C SER A 253 -9.68 -13.81 -30.86
N VAL A 254 -10.33 -14.24 -31.94
CA VAL A 254 -11.07 -13.37 -32.86
C VAL A 254 -12.36 -14.03 -33.33
N LYS A 255 -13.37 -13.21 -33.63
CA LYS A 255 -14.46 -13.58 -34.53
C LYS A 255 -14.22 -12.89 -35.87
N ALA A 256 -14.41 -13.65 -36.94
CA ALA A 256 -14.20 -13.17 -38.28
C ALA A 256 -15.21 -13.79 -39.25
N ILE A 257 -15.47 -13.09 -40.35
CA ILE A 257 -16.30 -13.57 -41.45
C ILE A 257 -15.42 -13.78 -42.68
N LEU A 258 -15.55 -14.94 -43.32
CA LEU A 258 -14.87 -15.21 -44.58
C LEU A 258 -15.55 -14.43 -45.70
N ILE A 259 -14.77 -13.62 -46.40
CA ILE A 259 -15.19 -12.85 -47.57
C ILE A 259 -14.21 -13.07 -48.71
N GLU A 260 -14.66 -12.84 -49.93
CA GLU A 260 -13.81 -12.75 -51.12
C GLU A 260 -13.68 -11.28 -51.51
N ASP A 261 -12.44 -10.79 -51.56
CA ASP A 261 -12.14 -9.41 -51.97
C ASP A 261 -10.80 -9.38 -52.70
N GLU A 262 -10.73 -8.63 -53.80
CA GLU A 262 -9.55 -8.54 -54.68
C GLU A 262 -9.02 -9.92 -55.16
N GLY A 263 -9.91 -10.92 -55.28
CA GLY A 263 -9.56 -12.29 -55.66
C GLY A 263 -8.87 -13.09 -54.55
N GLU A 264 -8.84 -12.59 -53.32
CA GLU A 264 -8.30 -13.25 -52.13
C GLU A 264 -9.42 -13.62 -51.15
N ALA A 265 -9.33 -14.82 -50.58
CA ALA A 265 -10.16 -15.24 -49.45
C ALA A 265 -9.63 -14.61 -48.15
N ARG A 266 -10.39 -13.65 -47.59
CA ARG A 266 -10.01 -12.85 -46.41
C ARG A 266 -10.94 -13.15 -45.25
N TYR A 267 -10.39 -13.36 -44.04
CA TYR A 267 -11.15 -13.43 -42.80
C TYR A 267 -11.26 -12.02 -42.20
N LYS A 268 -12.32 -11.28 -42.57
CA LYS A 268 -12.56 -9.93 -42.05
C LYS A 268 -12.89 -10.00 -40.56
N ILE A 269 -12.10 -9.31 -39.74
CA ILE A 269 -12.24 -9.32 -38.28
C ILE A 269 -13.50 -8.54 -37.91
N THR A 270 -14.39 -9.16 -37.12
CA THR A 270 -15.58 -8.51 -36.56
C THR A 270 -15.39 -8.17 -35.09
N ASP A 271 -14.76 -9.06 -34.33
CA ASP A 271 -14.55 -8.93 -32.89
C ASP A 271 -13.15 -9.42 -32.53
N ILE A 272 -12.47 -8.70 -31.63
CA ILE A 272 -11.22 -9.13 -31.03
C ILE A 272 -11.52 -9.48 -29.57
N ILE A 273 -11.32 -10.74 -29.20
CA ILE A 273 -11.55 -11.27 -27.85
C ILE A 273 -10.22 -11.34 -27.11
N GLY A 274 -9.19 -11.87 -27.77
CA GLY A 274 -7.89 -12.16 -27.17
C GLY A 274 -7.87 -13.49 -26.40
N LYS A 275 -6.71 -14.15 -26.38
CA LYS A 275 -6.50 -15.39 -25.63
C LYS A 275 -6.26 -15.15 -24.14
N GLU A 276 -5.76 -13.96 -23.80
CA GLU A 276 -5.41 -13.58 -22.43
C GLU A 276 -6.63 -12.97 -21.73
N ASP A 277 -6.80 -13.30 -20.45
CA ASP A 277 -7.84 -12.73 -19.61
C ASP A 277 -7.39 -11.38 -19.01
N GLY A 278 -8.32 -10.46 -18.80
CA GLY A 278 -8.06 -9.17 -18.18
C GLY A 278 -7.51 -8.10 -19.12
N LEU A 279 -7.99 -8.06 -20.36
CA LEU A 279 -7.70 -7.04 -21.36
C LEU A 279 -8.71 -5.88 -21.35
N GLY A 280 -9.97 -6.14 -20.97
CA GLY A 280 -11.07 -5.18 -21.14
C GLY A 280 -12.23 -5.30 -20.15
N VAL A 281 -13.42 -5.68 -20.65
CA VAL A 281 -14.71 -5.55 -19.94
C VAL A 281 -14.85 -6.46 -18.73
N GLU A 282 -14.14 -7.59 -18.74
CA GLU A 282 -13.97 -8.49 -17.60
C GLU A 282 -13.39 -7.74 -16.39
N ASN A 283 -12.37 -6.89 -16.58
CA ASN A 283 -11.82 -6.05 -15.51
C ASN A 283 -12.86 -5.07 -14.98
N LEU A 284 -13.72 -4.52 -15.86
CA LEU A 284 -14.78 -3.59 -15.44
C LEU A 284 -15.86 -4.30 -14.62
N ARG A 285 -16.20 -5.55 -14.96
CA ARG A 285 -17.12 -6.38 -14.17
C ARG A 285 -16.56 -6.62 -12.78
N TYR A 286 -15.29 -7.00 -12.66
CA TYR A 286 -14.65 -7.27 -11.38
C TYR A 286 -14.38 -5.99 -10.57
N ALA A 287 -14.06 -4.86 -11.22
CA ALA A 287 -14.04 -3.55 -10.59
C ALA A 287 -15.40 -3.20 -9.96
N GLY A 288 -16.50 -3.51 -10.65
CA GLY A 288 -17.86 -3.38 -10.13
C GLY A 288 -18.12 -4.26 -8.89
N LEU A 289 -17.62 -5.51 -8.90
CA LEU A 289 -17.71 -6.43 -7.77
C LEU A 289 -17.07 -5.83 -6.51
N ILE A 290 -15.81 -5.40 -6.59
CA ILE A 290 -15.09 -4.88 -5.42
C ILE A 290 -15.59 -3.52 -4.94
N ALA A 291 -16.17 -2.72 -5.86
CA ALA A 291 -16.88 -1.49 -5.50
C ALA A 291 -18.14 -1.81 -4.68
N GLY A 292 -18.95 -2.77 -5.13
CA GLY A 292 -20.14 -3.23 -4.42
C GLY A 292 -19.80 -3.79 -3.03
N GLU A 293 -18.82 -4.69 -2.96
CA GLU A 293 -18.33 -5.27 -1.71
C GLU A 293 -17.78 -4.20 -0.76
N THR A 294 -17.01 -3.22 -1.25
CA THR A 294 -16.51 -2.12 -0.40
C THR A 294 -17.64 -1.24 0.12
N SER A 295 -18.65 -0.96 -0.71
CA SER A 295 -19.83 -0.21 -0.26
C SER A 295 -20.60 -0.96 0.83
N GLN A 296 -20.65 -2.29 0.77
CA GLN A 296 -21.25 -3.11 1.81
C GLN A 296 -20.39 -3.16 3.06
N ALA A 297 -19.07 -3.33 2.92
CA ALA A 297 -18.10 -3.36 4.00
C ALA A 297 -18.14 -2.10 4.86
N TYR A 298 -18.24 -0.91 4.26
CA TYR A 298 -18.35 0.33 5.03
C TYR A 298 -19.56 0.36 5.98
N LYS A 299 -20.69 -0.25 5.61
CA LYS A 299 -21.89 -0.31 6.46
C LYS A 299 -21.77 -1.34 7.58
N GLU A 300 -20.86 -2.29 7.46
CA GLU A 300 -20.76 -3.44 8.35
C GLU A 300 -19.55 -3.43 9.28
N ILE A 301 -18.40 -2.95 8.80
CA ILE A 301 -17.11 -2.98 9.49
C ILE A 301 -16.39 -1.64 9.33
N VAL A 302 -15.37 -1.42 10.15
CA VAL A 302 -14.47 -0.27 9.98
C VAL A 302 -13.59 -0.48 8.76
N THR A 303 -13.65 0.49 7.86
CA THR A 303 -12.84 0.57 6.65
C THR A 303 -11.96 1.81 6.73
N ILE A 304 -10.67 1.65 6.43
CA ILE A 304 -9.67 2.71 6.35
C ILE A 304 -8.88 2.50 5.05
N SER A 305 -8.55 3.58 4.35
CA SER A 305 -7.68 3.55 3.17
C SER A 305 -6.49 4.48 3.36
N ILE A 306 -5.29 3.99 3.02
CA ILE A 306 -4.04 4.77 3.02
C ILE A 306 -3.59 4.90 1.57
N VAL A 307 -3.48 6.12 1.05
CA VAL A 307 -3.06 6.39 -0.33
C VAL A 307 -1.60 6.81 -0.34
N SER A 308 -0.72 5.89 -0.73
CA SER A 308 0.74 6.05 -0.63
C SER A 308 1.39 6.62 -1.89
N CYS A 309 1.08 6.06 -3.07
CA CYS A 309 1.65 6.51 -4.34
C CYS A 309 0.60 7.21 -5.21
N ARG A 310 -0.38 6.42 -5.67
CA ARG A 310 -1.46 6.88 -6.53
C ARG A 310 -2.64 5.90 -6.43
N ALA A 311 -3.84 6.45 -6.45
CA ALA A 311 -5.07 5.71 -6.65
C ALA A 311 -5.70 6.21 -7.95
N ILE A 312 -5.96 5.31 -8.89
CA ILE A 312 -6.46 5.64 -10.22
C ILE A 312 -7.73 4.83 -10.51
N GLY A 313 -8.73 5.45 -11.13
CA GLY A 313 -9.95 4.78 -11.60
C GLY A 313 -10.67 4.08 -10.45
N ILE A 314 -10.83 2.75 -10.55
CA ILE A 314 -11.46 1.94 -9.49
C ILE A 314 -10.76 2.12 -8.13
N GLY A 315 -9.43 2.26 -8.10
CA GLY A 315 -8.69 2.52 -6.85
C GLY A 315 -9.17 3.78 -6.13
N SER A 316 -9.50 4.84 -6.87
CA SER A 316 -10.05 6.08 -6.32
C SER A 316 -11.46 5.90 -5.77
N TYR A 317 -12.28 5.10 -6.43
CA TYR A 317 -13.61 4.75 -5.93
C TYR A 317 -13.54 3.89 -4.67
N LEU A 318 -12.65 2.91 -4.58
CA LEU A 318 -12.49 2.08 -3.38
C LEU A 318 -12.11 2.93 -2.17
N VAL A 319 -11.20 3.89 -2.36
CA VAL A 319 -10.81 4.87 -1.33
C VAL A 319 -12.03 5.68 -0.87
N ARG A 320 -12.83 6.20 -1.81
CA ARG A 320 -14.04 6.96 -1.47
C ARG A 320 -15.12 6.11 -0.80
N LEU A 321 -15.38 4.89 -1.30
CA LEU A 321 -16.37 3.96 -0.79
C LEU A 321 -15.98 3.44 0.61
N GLY A 322 -14.68 3.31 0.88
CA GLY A 322 -14.14 3.02 2.21
C GLY A 322 -14.21 4.20 3.20
N GLN A 323 -14.54 5.39 2.71
CA GLN A 323 -14.80 6.64 3.45
C GLN A 323 -13.64 7.24 4.22
N ARG A 324 -12.97 6.49 5.12
CA ARG A 324 -11.90 7.02 5.98
C ARG A 324 -10.57 6.95 5.23
N VAL A 325 -10.04 8.12 4.87
CA VAL A 325 -8.89 8.20 3.96
C VAL A 325 -7.74 8.98 4.59
N ILE A 326 -6.56 8.37 4.58
CA ILE A 326 -5.28 8.98 4.90
C ILE A 326 -4.51 9.10 3.60
N GLN A 327 -4.06 10.31 3.24
CA GLN A 327 -3.34 10.57 2.00
C GLN A 327 -1.92 11.04 2.30
N ILE A 328 -0.94 10.39 1.68
CA ILE A 328 0.46 10.80 1.80
C ILE A 328 0.71 12.04 0.92
N ASP A 329 1.48 13.04 1.40
CA ASP A 329 1.58 14.38 0.82
C ASP A 329 1.91 14.42 -0.70
N ASN A 330 2.67 13.46 -1.22
CA ASN A 330 3.05 13.37 -2.64
C ASN A 330 2.18 12.40 -3.46
N SER A 331 1.13 11.84 -2.87
CA SER A 331 0.22 10.91 -3.52
C SER A 331 -1.00 11.61 -4.11
N HIS A 332 -1.68 10.96 -5.05
CA HIS A 332 -2.86 11.50 -5.69
C HIS A 332 -3.97 10.48 -5.91
N ILE A 333 -5.21 10.94 -5.78
CA ILE A 333 -6.43 10.18 -6.01
C ILE A 333 -7.11 10.76 -7.25
N ILE A 334 -7.05 10.07 -8.39
CA ILE A 334 -7.54 10.59 -9.68
C ILE A 334 -8.39 9.56 -10.43
N LEU A 335 -9.22 10.02 -11.35
CA LEU A 335 -9.92 9.14 -12.29
C LEU A 335 -9.16 8.99 -13.61
N THR A 336 -8.52 10.07 -14.06
CA THR A 336 -7.84 10.15 -15.35
C THR A 336 -6.55 10.96 -15.18
N GLY A 337 -5.46 10.47 -15.76
CA GLY A 337 -4.16 11.15 -15.73
C GLY A 337 -4.19 12.49 -16.46
N TYR A 338 -3.40 13.45 -15.96
CA TYR A 338 -3.35 14.81 -16.51
C TYR A 338 -2.96 14.84 -18.01
N SER A 339 -2.09 13.93 -18.44
CA SER A 339 -1.64 13.82 -19.83
C SER A 339 -2.78 13.42 -20.77
N ALA A 340 -3.66 12.51 -20.34
CA ALA A 340 -4.84 12.11 -21.09
C ALA A 340 -5.85 13.27 -21.19
N LEU A 341 -6.04 14.03 -20.11
CA LEU A 341 -6.89 15.24 -20.13
C LEU A 341 -6.34 16.33 -21.06
N ASN A 342 -5.03 16.58 -21.02
CA ASN A 342 -4.40 17.54 -21.94
C ASN A 342 -4.57 17.12 -23.40
N LYS A 343 -4.44 15.81 -23.70
CA LYS A 343 -4.67 15.27 -25.05
C LYS A 343 -6.13 15.46 -25.48
N LEU A 344 -7.09 15.19 -24.58
CA LEU A 344 -8.52 15.43 -24.84
C LEU A 344 -8.81 16.91 -25.11
N LEU A 345 -8.16 17.82 -24.39
CA LEU A 345 -8.35 19.26 -24.50
C LEU A 345 -7.53 19.90 -25.64
N GLY A 346 -6.64 19.14 -26.29
CA GLY A 346 -5.76 19.64 -27.34
C GLY A 346 -4.71 20.66 -26.88
N ARG A 347 -4.50 20.83 -25.56
CA ARG A 347 -3.55 21.79 -24.99
C ARG A 347 -3.08 21.38 -23.60
N ALA A 348 -1.90 21.85 -23.20
CA ALA A 348 -1.34 21.60 -21.87
C ALA A 348 -2.02 22.47 -20.80
N VAL A 349 -3.12 21.98 -20.23
CA VAL A 349 -3.84 22.66 -19.14
C VAL A 349 -3.23 22.32 -17.78
N TYR A 350 -2.91 21.05 -17.57
CA TYR A 350 -2.35 20.54 -16.32
C TYR A 350 -0.88 20.17 -16.49
N ALA A 351 -0.10 20.33 -15.43
CA ALA A 351 1.32 19.99 -15.35
C ALA A 351 1.59 18.74 -14.50
N SER A 352 0.67 18.35 -13.62
CA SER A 352 0.84 17.17 -12.77
C SER A 352 -0.49 16.57 -12.31
N ASN A 353 -0.49 15.30 -11.92
CA ASN A 353 -1.66 14.65 -11.34
C ASN A 353 -2.06 15.24 -9.97
N ASN A 354 -1.12 15.85 -9.23
CA ASN A 354 -1.43 16.48 -7.95
C ASN A 354 -2.39 17.66 -8.13
N GLN A 355 -2.38 18.36 -9.28
CA GLN A 355 -3.37 19.40 -9.59
C GLN A 355 -4.81 18.86 -9.71
N LEU A 356 -4.97 17.56 -9.90
CA LEU A 356 -6.27 16.90 -10.04
C LEU A 356 -6.70 16.18 -8.76
N GLY A 357 -5.74 15.61 -8.03
CA GLY A 357 -6.05 14.70 -6.93
C GLY A 357 -5.06 14.67 -5.78
N GLY A 358 -4.12 15.63 -5.72
CA GLY A 358 -3.21 15.78 -4.58
C GLY A 358 -3.94 16.21 -3.31
N THR A 359 -3.21 16.27 -2.20
CA THR A 359 -3.76 16.65 -0.89
C THR A 359 -4.44 18.01 -0.91
N GLN A 360 -3.92 18.97 -1.68
CA GLN A 360 -4.51 20.31 -1.86
C GLN A 360 -5.91 20.29 -2.51
N ILE A 361 -6.30 19.17 -3.14
CA ILE A 361 -7.64 18.96 -3.67
C ILE A 361 -8.45 18.11 -2.71
N MET A 362 -7.95 16.91 -2.38
CA MET A 362 -8.74 15.88 -1.72
C MET A 362 -8.89 16.10 -0.22
N TYR A 363 -7.92 16.73 0.45
CA TYR A 363 -8.07 17.11 1.85
C TYR A 363 -9.05 18.28 2.00
N ASN A 364 -8.91 19.27 1.11
CA ASN A 364 -9.75 20.47 1.12
C ASN A 364 -11.21 20.21 0.73
N ASN A 365 -11.50 19.14 -0.03
CA ASN A 365 -12.86 18.75 -0.39
C ASN A 365 -13.49 17.67 0.52
N GLY A 366 -12.75 17.19 1.53
CA GLY A 366 -13.23 16.21 2.51
C GLY A 366 -13.21 14.74 2.06
N VAL A 367 -12.65 14.42 0.89
CA VAL A 367 -12.38 13.01 0.52
C VAL A 367 -11.28 12.43 1.42
N THR A 368 -10.17 13.16 1.55
CA THR A 368 -9.08 12.85 2.47
C THR A 368 -9.40 13.42 3.85
N HIS A 369 -9.32 12.58 4.88
CA HIS A 369 -9.62 12.97 6.26
C HIS A 369 -8.37 13.40 7.03
N LYS A 370 -7.20 12.86 6.64
CA LYS A 370 -5.91 13.22 7.22
C LYS A 370 -4.80 13.12 6.18
N THR A 371 -3.84 14.03 6.25
CA THR A 371 -2.62 13.99 5.45
C THR A 371 -1.44 13.63 6.32
N GLU A 372 -0.50 12.89 5.75
CA GLU A 372 0.74 12.49 6.41
C GLU A 372 1.92 12.58 5.44
N SER A 373 3.13 12.80 5.95
CA SER A 373 4.28 13.03 5.08
C SER A 373 4.90 11.75 4.53
N ARG A 374 4.74 10.62 5.22
CA ARG A 374 5.32 9.32 4.84
C ARG A 374 4.34 8.18 5.12
N ASP A 375 4.53 7.08 4.41
CA ASP A 375 3.73 5.86 4.58
C ASP A 375 3.69 5.39 6.05
N LEU A 376 4.82 5.47 6.77
CA LEU A 376 4.94 5.05 8.17
C LEU A 376 4.07 5.91 9.09
N ASP A 377 4.00 7.21 8.84
CA ASP A 377 3.15 8.15 9.59
C ASP A 377 1.66 7.91 9.26
N GLY A 378 1.36 7.49 8.02
CA GLY A 378 0.04 7.02 7.62
C GLY A 378 -0.41 5.75 8.34
N VAL A 379 0.47 4.76 8.48
CA VAL A 379 0.21 3.54 9.28
C VAL A 379 0.00 3.89 10.75
N TYR A 380 0.84 4.76 11.32
CA TYR A 380 0.68 5.24 12.69
C TYR A 380 -0.69 5.89 12.90
N THR A 381 -1.11 6.77 11.99
CA THR A 381 -2.42 7.42 12.04
C THR A 381 -3.57 6.41 11.96
N ALA A 382 -3.50 5.43 11.07
CA ALA A 382 -4.51 4.38 10.98
C ALA A 382 -4.61 3.58 12.28
N MET A 383 -3.46 3.25 12.89
CA MET A 383 -3.40 2.57 14.19
C MET A 383 -3.94 3.44 15.33
N LYS A 384 -3.62 4.74 15.33
CA LYS A 384 -4.17 5.69 16.30
C LYS A 384 -5.68 5.81 16.16
N TRP A 385 -6.23 5.86 14.94
CA TRP A 385 -7.68 5.81 14.74
C TRP A 385 -8.30 4.52 15.25
N LEU A 386 -7.66 3.38 14.98
CA LEU A 386 -8.10 2.09 15.50
C LEU A 386 -8.11 2.04 17.03
N SER A 387 -7.25 2.78 17.73
CA SER A 387 -7.23 2.80 19.20
C SER A 387 -8.54 3.30 19.84
N TYR A 388 -9.38 4.03 19.09
CA TYR A 388 -10.71 4.46 19.52
C TYR A 388 -11.85 3.55 19.01
N ILE A 389 -11.51 2.49 18.28
CA ILE A 389 -12.46 1.64 17.55
C ILE A 389 -12.46 0.23 18.15
N PRO A 390 -13.65 -0.37 18.41
CA PRO A 390 -13.76 -1.75 18.85
C PRO A 390 -12.97 -2.73 17.97
N LYS A 391 -12.39 -3.79 18.57
CA LYS A 391 -11.67 -4.82 17.82
C LYS A 391 -12.55 -5.54 16.79
N ASP A 392 -13.86 -5.64 17.06
CA ASP A 392 -14.87 -6.17 16.15
C ASP A 392 -16.24 -5.51 16.42
N LYS A 393 -17.23 -5.75 15.56
CA LYS A 393 -18.57 -5.16 15.68
C LYS A 393 -19.33 -5.53 16.96
N MET A 394 -18.98 -6.66 17.60
CA MET A 394 -19.67 -7.19 18.77
C MET A 394 -19.02 -6.75 20.08
N SER A 395 -17.78 -6.26 20.00
CA SER A 395 -16.99 -5.79 21.13
C SER A 395 -17.41 -4.38 21.58
N PRO A 396 -17.29 -4.07 22.88
CA PRO A 396 -17.48 -2.72 23.38
C PRO A 396 -16.36 -1.79 22.87
N ILE A 397 -16.61 -0.48 22.99
CA ILE A 397 -15.57 0.53 22.74
C ILE A 397 -14.34 0.29 23.62
N PRO A 398 -13.11 0.49 23.10
CA PRO A 398 -11.89 0.33 23.88
C PRO A 398 -11.77 1.46 24.91
N VAL A 399 -12.15 1.17 26.16
CA VAL A 399 -11.98 2.11 27.27
C VAL A 399 -10.63 1.84 27.93
N THR A 400 -9.74 2.83 27.87
CA THR A 400 -8.48 2.81 28.60
C THR A 400 -8.61 3.69 29.85
N LYS A 401 -7.79 3.40 30.87
CA LYS A 401 -7.74 4.24 32.06
C LYS A 401 -7.16 5.62 31.66
N PRO A 402 -7.89 6.72 31.89
CA PRO A 402 -7.42 8.04 31.52
C PRO A 402 -6.24 8.44 32.42
N VAL A 403 -5.26 9.11 31.83
CA VAL A 403 -4.17 9.77 32.57
C VAL A 403 -4.67 11.09 33.16
N ASP A 404 -5.61 11.72 32.45
CA ASP A 404 -6.23 12.98 32.81
C ASP A 404 -7.45 12.74 33.71
N PRO A 405 -7.48 13.21 34.97
CA PRO A 405 -8.58 12.92 35.89
C PRO A 405 -9.90 13.56 35.45
N VAL A 406 -11.00 12.80 35.49
CA VAL A 406 -12.34 13.30 35.11
C VAL A 406 -12.88 14.40 36.03
N ASP A 407 -12.39 14.46 37.27
CA ASP A 407 -12.78 15.44 38.30
C ASP A 407 -11.97 16.74 38.25
N ARG A 408 -11.03 16.89 37.29
CA ARG A 408 -10.29 18.14 37.14
C ARG A 408 -11.16 19.28 36.59
N GLU A 409 -10.80 20.51 36.93
CA GLU A 409 -11.40 21.68 36.31
C GLU A 409 -10.90 21.90 34.86
N VAL A 410 -11.75 22.51 34.04
CA VAL A 410 -11.41 22.98 32.70
C VAL A 410 -10.84 24.40 32.81
N GLY A 411 -9.56 24.56 32.49
CA GLY A 411 -8.85 25.84 32.64
C GLY A 411 -9.16 26.85 31.52
N PHE A 412 -9.42 26.38 30.30
CA PHE A 412 -9.79 27.27 29.21
C PHE A 412 -11.26 27.67 29.30
N ILE A 413 -11.53 28.98 29.39
CA ILE A 413 -12.88 29.52 29.43
C ILE A 413 -13.17 30.24 28.10
N PRO A 414 -14.16 29.78 27.31
CA PRO A 414 -14.62 30.46 26.12
C PRO A 414 -14.99 31.92 26.35
N THR A 415 -14.69 32.78 25.37
CA THR A 415 -15.06 34.19 25.38
C THR A 415 -16.07 34.48 24.27
N LYS A 416 -16.71 35.66 24.32
CA LYS A 416 -17.61 36.11 23.24
C LYS A 416 -16.86 36.38 21.93
N THR A 417 -15.56 36.67 22.01
CA THR A 417 -14.70 36.86 20.84
C THR A 417 -14.35 35.51 20.21
N PRO A 418 -14.20 35.45 18.88
CA PRO A 418 -13.76 34.23 18.21
C PRO A 418 -12.46 33.68 18.82
N TYR A 419 -12.42 32.36 19.01
CA TYR A 419 -11.26 31.62 19.51
C TYR A 419 -11.12 30.31 18.73
N ASP A 420 -9.96 29.67 18.75
CA ASP A 420 -9.81 28.33 18.18
C ASP A 420 -10.56 27.33 19.06
N PRO A 421 -11.62 26.65 18.58
CA PRO A 421 -12.38 25.69 19.38
C PRO A 421 -11.52 24.57 19.95
N ARG A 422 -10.37 24.26 19.33
CA ARG A 422 -9.40 23.28 19.87
C ARG A 422 -8.89 23.66 21.25
N CYS A 423 -8.78 24.95 21.56
CA CYS A 423 -8.37 25.40 22.90
C CYS A 423 -9.38 25.00 23.98
N MET A 424 -10.67 25.07 23.67
CA MET A 424 -11.73 24.61 24.57
C MET A 424 -11.76 23.08 24.69
N LEU A 425 -11.46 22.37 23.61
CA LEU A 425 -11.51 20.91 23.58
C LEU A 425 -10.28 20.26 24.20
N ALA A 426 -9.07 20.60 23.73
CA ALA A 426 -7.81 19.95 24.11
C ALA A 426 -6.96 20.78 25.09
N GLY A 427 -7.29 22.05 25.27
CA GLY A 427 -6.49 23.01 26.04
C GLY A 427 -5.51 23.79 25.17
N ARG A 428 -4.72 24.65 25.79
CA ARG A 428 -3.64 25.40 25.13
C ARG A 428 -2.53 25.77 26.11
N GLN A 429 -1.37 26.15 25.58
CA GLN A 429 -0.34 26.79 26.38
C GLN A 429 -0.85 28.15 26.88
N ASN A 430 -0.71 28.44 28.18
CA ASN A 430 -1.14 29.72 28.75
C ASN A 430 -0.35 30.88 28.11
N PRO A 431 -1.02 31.87 27.48
CA PRO A 431 -0.34 32.99 26.83
C PRO A 431 0.44 33.90 27.79
N SER A 432 0.02 33.99 29.04
CA SER A 432 0.64 34.83 30.08
C SER A 432 1.76 34.11 30.82
N ASN A 433 1.75 32.78 30.83
CA ASN A 433 2.77 31.96 31.47
C ASN A 433 3.04 30.69 30.65
N THR A 434 4.08 30.71 29.82
CA THR A 434 4.45 29.59 28.95
C THR A 434 4.87 28.32 29.69
N SER A 435 4.99 28.33 31.02
CA SER A 435 5.22 27.12 31.82
C SER A 435 3.93 26.41 32.24
N GLN A 436 2.77 27.05 32.06
CA GLN A 436 1.47 26.53 32.50
C GLN A 436 0.59 26.11 31.32
N TRP A 437 -0.03 24.94 31.42
CA TRP A 437 -1.04 24.47 30.48
C TRP A 437 -2.45 24.87 30.96
N GLU A 438 -3.26 25.47 30.08
CA GLU A 438 -4.69 25.68 30.31
C GLU A 438 -5.43 24.45 29.78
N SER A 439 -6.01 23.65 30.67
CA SER A 439 -6.69 22.40 30.31
C SER A 439 -7.97 22.64 29.49
N GLY A 440 -8.27 21.73 28.57
CA GLY A 440 -9.49 21.69 27.77
C GLY A 440 -10.55 20.78 28.38
N PHE A 441 -11.65 20.58 27.66
CA PHE A 441 -12.75 19.72 28.06
C PHE A 441 -12.41 18.22 28.01
N PHE A 442 -11.70 17.77 26.98
CA PHE A 442 -11.29 16.38 26.81
C PHE A 442 -9.93 16.12 27.45
N ASP A 443 -9.62 14.84 27.63
CA ASP A 443 -8.33 14.33 28.07
C ASP A 443 -7.19 14.95 27.25
N HIS A 444 -6.13 15.38 27.94
CA HIS A 444 -4.99 16.00 27.27
C HIS A 444 -4.35 15.06 26.21
N ASN A 445 -4.18 15.56 24.99
CA ASN A 445 -3.65 14.83 23.82
C ASN A 445 -4.47 13.61 23.37
N SER A 446 -5.77 13.55 23.72
CA SER A 446 -6.70 12.52 23.24
C SER A 446 -7.14 12.68 21.80
#